data_AF-S6AZN4-F1
#
_entry.id   AF-S6AZN4-F1
#
_cell.length_a   1.000
_cell.length_b   1.000
_cell.length_c   1.000
_cell.angle_alpha   90.00
_cell.angle_beta   90.00
_cell.angle_gamma   90.00
#
_symmetry.space_group_name_H-M   'P 1'
#
loop_
_entity.id
_entity.type
_entity.pdbx_description
1 polymer ?
#
loop_
_entity_poly.entity_id
_entity_poly.type
_entity_poly.pdbx_seq_one_letter_code
_entity_poly.pdbx_strand_id
1 'polypeptide(L)'
;MSTDDIDAISAEAIRFARARNRVSISAEVFGAYNNPDLFVAPVHEKTPEQATRIKETVLKCFLFSSVDAKDIDTLVKAFESSDVSAGTKVIQQGDPGDKLYLIESGTARFTKTSVCSCTSTCSVITGRNRASSRPRYGR
;
A
#
# COMPACT_ATOMS: atom_id res chain seq x y z
N MET A 1 -2.71 15.38 -48.56
CA MET A 1 -2.57 15.28 -47.09
C MET A 1 -2.48 13.79 -46.80
N SER A 2 -1.25 13.30 -46.64
CA SER A 2 -0.89 11.89 -46.57
C SER A 2 -1.38 11.26 -45.26
N THR A 3 -1.95 10.07 -45.36
CA THR A 3 -2.58 9.29 -44.28
C THR A 3 -1.58 8.58 -43.35
N ASP A 4 -0.28 8.83 -43.51
CA ASP A 4 0.78 8.06 -42.84
C ASP A 4 1.08 8.52 -41.40
N ASP A 5 0.52 9.65 -40.95
CA ASP A 5 0.78 10.21 -39.61
C ASP A 5 -0.22 9.76 -38.52
N ILE A 6 -1.31 9.06 -38.88
CA ILE A 6 -2.35 8.63 -37.91
C ILE A 6 -1.96 7.30 -37.23
N ASP A 7 -1.18 6.44 -37.89
CA ASP A 7 -0.84 5.11 -37.36
C ASP A 7 0.25 5.13 -36.27
N ALA A 8 1.12 6.14 -36.28
CA ALA A 8 2.21 6.28 -35.30
C ALA A 8 1.73 6.68 -33.90
N ILE A 9 0.66 7.46 -33.80
CA ILE A 9 0.05 7.87 -32.51
C ILE A 9 -0.64 6.68 -31.83
N SER A 10 -1.09 5.70 -32.61
CA SER A 10 -1.78 4.50 -32.15
C SER A 10 -0.81 3.50 -31.48
N ALA A 11 0.37 3.26 -32.06
CA ALA A 11 1.30 2.24 -31.55
C ALA A 11 1.89 2.55 -30.17
N GLU A 12 2.25 3.81 -29.91
CA GLU A 12 2.85 4.22 -28.63
C GLU A 12 1.80 4.32 -27.51
N ALA A 13 0.57 4.75 -27.84
CA ALA A 13 -0.57 4.71 -26.92
C ALA A 13 -1.00 3.26 -26.60
N ILE A 14 -0.94 2.35 -27.58
CA ILE A 14 -1.20 0.92 -27.37
C ILE A 14 -0.10 0.28 -26.50
N ARG A 15 1.16 0.70 -26.61
CA ARG A 15 2.23 0.27 -25.68
C ARG A 15 1.96 0.70 -24.25
N PHE A 16 1.55 1.96 -24.03
CA PHE A 16 1.16 2.44 -22.70
C PHE A 16 -0.11 1.74 -22.16
N ALA A 17 -1.07 1.42 -23.04
CA ALA A 17 -2.29 0.69 -22.69
C ALA A 17 -2.04 -0.81 -22.42
N ARG A 18 -1.01 -1.40 -23.04
CA ARG A 18 -0.55 -2.78 -22.79
C ARG A 18 0.42 -2.89 -21.60
N ALA A 19 1.08 -1.80 -21.20
CA ALA A 19 2.13 -1.77 -20.17
C ALA A 19 1.65 -1.71 -18.71
N ARG A 20 0.46 -2.24 -18.42
CA ARG A 20 0.14 -2.69 -17.06
C ARG A 20 -0.23 -4.15 -17.13
N ASN A 21 0.80 -5.00 -17.19
CA ASN A 21 0.66 -6.42 -16.88
C ASN A 21 0.01 -6.49 -15.50
N ARG A 22 -1.27 -6.86 -15.46
CA ARG A 22 -1.96 -7.13 -14.21
C ARG A 22 -1.33 -8.38 -13.63
N VAL A 23 -0.60 -8.22 -12.54
CA VAL A 23 0.02 -9.34 -11.84
C VAL A 23 -1.07 -10.02 -11.02
N SER A 24 -1.15 -11.34 -11.08
CA SER A 24 -2.04 -12.12 -10.21
C SER A 24 -1.54 -12.07 -8.77
N ILE A 25 -2.46 -11.94 -7.83
CA ILE A 25 -2.19 -12.03 -6.39
C ILE A 25 -2.89 -13.30 -5.89
N SER A 26 -2.22 -14.09 -5.06
CA SER A 26 -2.77 -15.29 -4.44
C SER A 26 -2.50 -15.25 -2.93
N ALA A 27 -3.37 -15.90 -2.16
CA ALA A 27 -3.23 -16.09 -0.72
C ALA A 27 -3.13 -17.58 -0.40
N GLU A 28 -2.65 -17.91 0.79
CA GLU A 28 -2.58 -19.29 1.27
C GLU A 28 -3.96 -19.96 1.36
N VAL A 29 -4.01 -21.26 1.08
CA VAL A 29 -5.25 -22.03 1.00
C VAL A 29 -5.50 -22.72 2.34
N PHE A 30 -6.73 -22.61 2.85
CA PHE A 30 -7.18 -23.41 3.98
C PHE A 30 -7.33 -24.88 3.56
N GLY A 31 -6.81 -25.80 4.37
CA GLY A 31 -6.80 -27.23 4.04
C GLY A 31 -6.39 -28.09 5.22
N ALA A 32 -6.06 -29.36 4.99
CA ALA A 32 -5.65 -30.29 6.06
C ALA A 32 -4.44 -29.78 6.87
N TYR A 33 -3.61 -28.93 6.27
CA TYR A 33 -2.43 -28.32 6.90
C TYR A 33 -2.69 -26.91 7.48
N ASN A 34 -3.79 -26.24 7.10
CA ASN A 34 -4.19 -24.92 7.60
C ASN A 34 -5.69 -24.95 7.94
N ASN A 35 -6.00 -25.61 9.05
CA ASN A 35 -7.38 -25.77 9.51
C ASN A 35 -7.77 -24.56 10.39
N PRO A 36 -8.78 -23.76 9.99
CA PRO A 36 -9.24 -22.62 10.78
C PRO A 36 -9.71 -23.03 12.19
N ASP A 37 -10.22 -24.25 12.37
CA ASP A 37 -10.72 -24.73 13.66
C ASP A 37 -9.61 -24.91 14.71
N LEU A 38 -8.35 -25.05 14.27
CA LEU A 38 -7.19 -25.19 15.14
C LEU A 38 -6.52 -23.84 15.46
N PHE A 39 -7.01 -22.73 14.88
CA PHE A 39 -6.43 -21.42 15.09
C PHE A 39 -6.81 -20.86 16.47
N VAL A 40 -5.79 -20.57 17.28
CA VAL A 40 -5.95 -19.89 18.57
C VAL A 40 -5.35 -18.49 18.44
N ALA A 41 -6.20 -17.46 18.52
CA ALA A 41 -5.75 -16.09 18.43
C ALA A 41 -4.80 -15.74 19.59
N PRO A 42 -3.63 -15.13 19.33
CA PRO A 42 -2.74 -14.68 20.39
C PRO A 42 -3.44 -13.59 21.23
N VAL A 43 -3.17 -13.58 22.54
CA VAL A 43 -3.73 -12.60 23.46
C VAL A 43 -2.59 -11.89 24.14
N HIS A 44 -2.46 -10.59 23.87
CA HIS A 44 -1.51 -9.72 24.55
C HIS A 44 -2.25 -8.81 25.52
N GLU A 45 -1.75 -8.74 26.76
CA GLU A 45 -2.30 -7.87 27.79
C GLU A 45 -2.14 -6.40 27.38
N LYS A 46 -3.25 -5.65 27.41
CA LYS A 46 -3.29 -4.23 27.06
C LYS A 46 -4.07 -3.46 28.10
N THR A 47 -3.71 -2.19 28.27
CA THR A 47 -4.51 -1.28 29.08
C THR A 47 -5.86 -1.03 28.41
N PRO A 48 -6.95 -0.83 29.18
CA PRO A 48 -8.28 -0.59 28.61
C PRO A 48 -8.32 0.67 27.73
N GLU A 49 -7.50 1.68 28.06
CA GLU A 49 -7.36 2.90 27.28
C GLU A 49 -6.68 2.65 25.92
N GLN A 50 -5.62 1.83 25.91
CA GLN A 50 -4.93 1.45 24.68
C GLN A 50 -5.84 0.59 23.78
N ALA A 51 -6.57 -0.35 24.37
CA ALA A 51 -7.52 -1.19 23.63
C ALA A 51 -8.60 -0.34 22.92
N THR A 52 -9.10 0.71 23.58
CA THR A 52 -10.09 1.62 23.01
C THR A 52 -9.52 2.39 21.80
N ARG A 53 -8.30 2.94 21.93
CA ARG A 53 -7.61 3.66 20.84
C ARG A 53 -7.35 2.76 19.61
N ILE A 54 -6.94 1.51 19.85
CA ILE A 54 -6.73 0.52 18.79
C ILE A 54 -8.06 0.22 18.10
N LYS A 55 -9.12 -0.06 18.87
CA LYS A 55 -10.45 -0.39 18.35
C LYS A 55 -10.99 0.71 17.44
N GLU A 56 -10.92 1.98 17.86
CA GLU A 56 -11.34 3.11 17.06
C GLU A 56 -10.58 3.23 15.73
N THR A 57 -9.29 2.89 15.72
CA THR A 57 -8.49 2.99 14.50
C THR A 57 -8.72 1.82 13.56
N VAL A 58 -8.91 0.62 14.09
CA VAL A 58 -9.28 -0.58 13.31
C VAL A 58 -10.61 -0.37 12.61
N LEU A 59 -11.62 0.19 13.29
CA LEU A 59 -12.94 0.46 12.71
C LEU A 59 -12.93 1.52 11.60
N LYS A 60 -11.93 2.41 11.55
CA LYS A 60 -11.74 3.37 10.45
C LYS A 60 -11.17 2.70 9.19
N CYS A 61 -10.57 1.52 9.31
CA CYS A 61 -9.98 0.81 8.18
C CYS A 61 -11.05 -0.02 7.45
N PHE A 62 -11.16 0.18 6.14
CA PHE A 62 -12.15 -0.51 5.30
C PHE A 62 -11.98 -2.04 5.26
N LEU A 63 -10.78 -2.55 5.59
CA LEU A 63 -10.52 -4.00 5.62
C LEU A 63 -11.38 -4.72 6.66
N PHE A 64 -11.82 -4.01 7.70
CA PHE A 64 -12.55 -4.58 8.84
C PHE A 64 -14.02 -4.15 8.90
N SER A 65 -14.55 -3.51 7.85
CA SER A 65 -15.92 -2.96 7.86
C SER A 65 -17.02 -4.02 7.96
N SER A 66 -16.72 -5.26 7.58
CA SER A 66 -17.68 -6.39 7.55
C SER A 66 -17.41 -7.41 8.64
N VAL A 67 -16.53 -7.12 9.59
CA VAL A 67 -16.15 -8.02 10.69
C VAL A 67 -17.04 -7.74 11.90
N ASP A 68 -17.49 -8.81 12.56
CA ASP A 68 -18.36 -8.71 13.74
C ASP A 68 -17.64 -8.09 14.93
N ALA A 69 -18.40 -7.43 15.82
CA ALA A 69 -17.83 -6.75 16.99
C ALA A 69 -17.01 -7.68 17.91
N LYS A 70 -17.40 -8.96 18.01
CA LYS A 70 -16.68 -9.98 18.81
C LYS A 70 -15.31 -10.31 18.21
N ASP A 71 -15.24 -10.38 16.89
CA ASP A 71 -14.01 -10.66 16.17
C ASP A 71 -13.09 -9.44 16.19
N ILE A 72 -13.65 -8.22 16.10
CA ILE A 72 -12.90 -6.98 16.34
C ILE A 72 -12.27 -6.98 17.74
N ASP A 73 -13.01 -7.38 18.78
CA ASP A 73 -12.45 -7.46 20.14
C ASP A 73 -11.32 -8.50 20.24
N THR A 74 -11.41 -9.59 19.46
CA THR A 74 -10.35 -10.60 19.35
C THR A 74 -9.13 -10.04 18.62
N LEU A 75 -9.32 -9.30 17.53
CA LEU A 75 -8.25 -8.61 16.80
C LEU A 75 -7.54 -7.59 17.69
N VAL A 76 -8.29 -6.77 18.44
CA VAL A 76 -7.72 -5.79 19.39
C VAL A 76 -6.84 -6.48 20.43
N LYS A 77 -7.22 -7.67 20.90
CA LYS A 77 -6.40 -8.49 21.82
C LYS A 77 -5.17 -9.10 21.14
N ALA A 78 -5.26 -9.41 19.84
CA ALA A 78 -4.17 -10.00 19.07
C ALA A 78 -3.08 -9.02 18.63
N PHE A 79 -3.33 -7.70 18.61
CA PHE A 79 -2.27 -6.72 18.32
C PHE A 79 -1.14 -6.80 19.36
N GLU A 80 0.11 -6.62 18.93
CA GLU A 80 1.28 -6.60 19.81
C GLU A 80 1.88 -5.19 19.85
N SER A 81 2.29 -4.72 21.04
CA SER A 81 3.02 -3.45 21.18
C SER A 81 4.49 -3.66 20.84
N SER A 82 5.02 -2.90 19.89
CA SER A 82 6.42 -2.95 19.50
C SER A 82 7.02 -1.54 19.50
N ASP A 83 7.94 -1.29 20.44
CA ASP A 83 8.66 -0.03 20.52
C ASP A 83 9.87 -0.04 19.59
N VAL A 84 9.96 0.97 18.73
CA VAL A 84 11.06 1.15 17.78
C VAL A 84 11.80 2.44 18.06
N SER A 85 13.13 2.40 17.96
CA SER A 85 13.97 3.59 18.11
C SER A 85 13.93 4.45 16.83
N ALA A 86 14.16 5.76 17.00
CA ALA A 86 14.21 6.70 15.89
C ALA A 86 15.28 6.31 14.87
N GLY A 87 14.93 6.33 13.58
CA GLY A 87 15.82 5.94 12.48
C GLY A 87 15.77 4.45 12.11
N THR A 88 15.04 3.62 12.86
CA THR A 88 14.82 2.21 12.52
C THR A 88 13.89 2.07 11.32
N LYS A 89 14.29 1.24 10.35
CA LYS A 89 13.43 0.89 9.21
C LYS A 89 12.46 -0.21 9.65
N VAL A 90 11.17 0.12 9.74
CA VAL A 90 10.12 -0.83 10.15
C VAL A 90 9.71 -1.75 9.00
N ILE A 91 9.57 -1.19 7.79
CA ILE A 91 9.19 -1.92 6.58
C ILE A 91 10.10 -1.46 5.45
N GLN A 92 10.60 -2.40 4.64
CA GLN A 92 11.40 -2.12 3.46
C GLN A 92 10.68 -2.55 2.18
N GLN A 93 10.77 -1.72 1.15
CA GLN A 93 10.15 -2.00 -0.15
C GLN A 93 10.80 -3.23 -0.79
N GLY A 94 9.98 -4.20 -1.18
CA GLY A 94 10.42 -5.46 -1.79
C GLY A 94 10.34 -6.65 -0.83
N ASP A 95 10.20 -6.40 0.47
CA ASP A 95 10.06 -7.46 1.46
C ASP A 95 8.63 -8.05 1.44
N PRO A 96 8.46 -9.34 1.77
CA PRO A 96 7.16 -9.94 1.97
C PRO A 96 6.39 -9.21 3.09
N GLY A 97 5.12 -8.91 2.83
CA GLY A 97 4.26 -8.16 3.73
C GLY A 97 3.39 -9.07 4.57
N ASP A 98 3.88 -9.50 5.73
CA ASP A 98 3.18 -10.49 6.58
C ASP A 98 2.42 -9.84 7.75
N LYS A 99 2.66 -8.55 8.04
CA LYS A 99 2.18 -7.86 9.24
C LYS A 99 1.51 -6.52 8.92
N LEU A 100 0.52 -6.17 9.75
CA LEU A 100 -0.12 -4.86 9.77
C LEU A 100 0.36 -4.06 10.98
N TYR A 101 0.74 -2.80 10.78
CA TYR A 101 1.23 -1.92 11.83
C TYR A 101 0.25 -0.77 12.10
N LEU A 102 0.10 -0.45 13.37
CA LEU A 102 -0.62 0.73 13.85
C LEU A 102 0.37 1.65 14.59
N ILE A 103 0.39 2.94 14.22
CA ILE A 103 1.21 3.93 14.91
C ILE A 103 0.44 4.43 16.12
N GLU A 104 0.83 4.00 17.32
CA GLU A 104 0.22 4.49 18.57
C GLU A 104 0.70 5.89 18.95
N SER A 105 2.01 6.13 18.83
CA SER A 105 2.66 7.39 19.18
C SER A 105 3.84 7.67 18.25
N GLY A 106 4.09 8.96 17.98
CA GLY A 106 5.19 9.42 17.15
C GLY A 106 4.83 9.66 15.69
N THR A 107 5.85 9.76 14.85
CA THR A 107 5.70 10.03 13.41
C THR A 107 6.59 9.09 12.61
N ALA A 108 6.04 8.53 11.52
CA ALA A 108 6.77 7.69 10.59
C ALA A 108 6.98 8.42 9.26
N ARG A 109 8.16 8.28 8.68
CA ARG A 109 8.46 8.79 7.34
C ARG A 109 8.32 7.67 6.32
N PHE A 110 7.47 7.89 5.32
CA PHE A 110 7.29 6.98 4.19
C PHE A 110 8.02 7.52 2.96
N THR A 111 8.85 6.69 2.33
CA THR A 111 9.56 7.02 1.10
C THR A 111 9.37 5.89 0.10
N LYS A 112 8.97 6.22 -1.13
CA LYS A 112 8.90 5.27 -2.23
C LYS A 112 10.08 5.51 -3.15
N THR A 113 10.96 4.52 -3.29
CA THR A 113 12.02 4.59 -4.29
C THR A 113 11.41 4.22 -5.63
N SER A 114 11.04 5.23 -6.41
CA SER A 114 10.78 5.02 -7.82
C SER A 114 12.12 4.69 -8.49
N VAL A 115 12.34 3.41 -8.77
CA VAL A 115 13.35 3.01 -9.77
C VAL A 115 12.87 3.58 -11.10
N CYS A 116 13.49 4.68 -11.53
CA CYS A 116 13.38 5.12 -12.90
C CYS A 116 14.05 4.05 -13.77
N SER A 117 13.30 3.39 -14.63
CA SER A 117 13.81 2.40 -15.57
C SER A 117 14.62 3.01 -16.72
N CYS A 118 15.03 4.27 -16.63
CA CYS A 118 15.95 4.88 -17.58
C CYS A 118 17.38 4.42 -17.26
N THR A 119 17.87 3.44 -18.01
CA THR A 119 19.25 2.93 -17.93
C THR A 119 20.33 3.91 -18.41
N SER A 120 20.00 5.19 -18.59
CA SER A 120 20.96 6.19 -19.07
C SER A 120 20.83 7.49 -18.28
N THR A 121 21.71 7.64 -17.29
CA THR A 121 22.08 8.90 -16.61
C THR A 121 20.91 9.80 -16.21
N CYS A 122 20.30 9.52 -15.05
CA CYS A 122 19.52 10.49 -14.30
C CYS A 122 20.46 11.58 -13.75
N SER A 123 20.75 12.60 -14.56
CA SER A 123 21.29 13.86 -14.08
C SER A 123 20.19 14.58 -13.30
N VAL A 124 20.48 14.92 -12.05
CA VAL A 124 19.67 15.79 -11.20
C VAL A 124 19.35 17.08 -11.98
N ILE A 125 18.11 17.27 -12.40
CA ILE A 125 17.63 18.57 -12.87
C ILE A 125 16.94 19.24 -11.68
N THR A 126 17.72 19.99 -10.92
CA THR A 126 17.21 21.04 -10.04
C THR A 126 16.44 22.07 -10.88
N GLY A 127 15.13 22.15 -10.64
CA GLY A 127 14.33 23.37 -10.77
C GLY A 127 14.00 23.87 -12.18
N ARG A 128 12.70 23.96 -12.48
CA ARG A 128 12.06 25.22 -12.91
C ARG A 128 10.55 25.05 -12.91
N ASN A 129 9.92 25.81 -12.02
CA ASN A 129 8.52 26.15 -12.07
C ASN A 129 8.24 26.86 -13.40
N ARG A 130 7.39 26.30 -14.27
CA ARG A 130 6.80 27.06 -15.38
C ARG A 130 5.31 26.82 -15.43
N ALA A 131 4.62 27.82 -14.92
CA ALA A 131 3.20 28.04 -15.10
C ALA A 131 2.82 28.17 -16.59
N SER A 132 1.53 27.92 -16.84
CA SER A 132 0.69 28.26 -18.01
C SER A 132 1.13 27.69 -19.37
N SER A 133 0.26 27.14 -20.21
CA SER A 133 -1.15 27.45 -20.50
C SER A 133 -1.77 26.26 -21.25
N ARG A 134 -3.01 25.88 -20.92
CA ARG A 134 -3.78 24.90 -21.70
C ARG A 134 -4.43 25.62 -22.89
N PRO A 135 -4.28 25.16 -24.14
CA PRO A 135 -5.08 25.69 -25.24
C PRO A 135 -6.52 25.18 -25.09
N ARG A 136 -7.49 26.10 -25.10
CA ARG A 136 -8.89 25.78 -25.34
C ARG A 136 -9.04 25.36 -26.80
N TYR A 137 -9.49 24.13 -27.05
CA TYR A 137 -10.02 23.76 -28.35
C TYR A 137 -11.54 23.94 -28.32
N GLY A 138 -12.03 24.88 -29.12
CA GLY A 138 -13.44 24.97 -29.47
C GLY A 138 -13.68 24.31 -30.82
N ARG A 139 -14.80 23.61 -30.96
CA ARG A 139 -15.97 24.09 -31.70
C ARG A 139 -17.20 23.39 -31.16
#